data_AF-A0AAV5TUL1-F1
#
_entry.id   AF-A0AAV5TUL1-F1
#
_cell.length_a   1.000
_cell.length_b   1.000
_cell.length_c   1.000
_cell.angle_alpha   90.00
_cell.angle_beta   90.00
_cell.angle_gamma   90.00
#
_symmetry.space_group_name_H-M   'P 1'
#
loop_
_entity.id
_entity.type
_entity.pdbx_description
1 polymer ?
#
loop_
_entity_poly.entity_id
_entity_poly.type
_entity_poly.pdbx_seq_one_letter_code
_entity_poly.pdbx_strand_id
1 'polypeptide(L)'
;MYNSTALRYGWQFEMNNGLEAVHTLTIFIDIFCTIPVHFWVITILTFKPNVLRRDIRLSYLADQVTVILYGLVMCIFLKPFPIFPCPGLYCPGIICQLEIDQRLISFSFIITCCSVVPFFCYLMIR
;
A
#
# COMPACT_ATOMS: atom_id res chain seq x y z
N MET A 1 -14.56 -6.29 20.91
CA MET A 1 -14.84 -4.84 20.81
C MET A 1 -14.07 -4.14 21.92
N TYR A 2 -13.01 -3.40 21.59
CA TYR A 2 -12.26 -2.61 22.58
C TYR A 2 -12.91 -1.23 22.69
N ASN A 3 -13.15 -0.79 23.92
CA ASN A 3 -13.81 0.47 24.24
C ASN A 3 -12.90 1.65 23.84
N SER A 4 -13.27 2.35 22.77
CA SER A 4 -12.52 3.47 22.19
C SER A 4 -12.45 4.71 23.09
N THR A 5 -13.18 4.73 24.20
CA THR A 5 -13.15 5.78 25.22
C THR A 5 -11.96 5.67 26.20
N ALA A 6 -11.21 4.56 26.18
CA ALA A 6 -10.06 4.36 27.07
C ALA A 6 -8.78 5.09 26.64
N LEU A 7 -8.76 5.68 25.44
CA LEU A 7 -7.61 6.42 24.92
C LEU A 7 -7.68 7.91 25.33
N ARG A 8 -6.56 8.42 25.85
CA ARG A 8 -6.39 9.77 26.44
C ARG A 8 -6.95 10.90 25.56
N TYR A 9 -7.45 11.96 26.18
CA TYR A 9 -8.10 13.14 25.57
C TYR A 9 -7.28 13.91 24.51
N GLY A 10 -6.00 13.58 24.27
CA GLY A 10 -5.18 14.10 23.16
C GLY A 10 -5.16 13.20 21.90
N TRP A 11 -5.56 11.94 22.06
CA TRP A 11 -5.52 10.89 21.02
C TRP A 11 -6.43 11.21 19.83
N GLN A 12 -7.63 11.73 20.09
CA GLN A 12 -8.57 12.07 19.01
C GLN A 12 -8.08 13.25 18.17
N PHE A 13 -7.40 14.24 18.77
CA PHE A 13 -6.84 15.38 18.04
C PHE A 13 -5.63 14.95 17.19
N GLU A 14 -4.72 14.15 17.75
CA GLU A 14 -3.57 13.61 17.01
C GLU A 14 -3.99 12.67 15.88
N MET A 15 -5.02 11.85 16.11
CA MET A 15 -5.59 10.95 15.11
C MET A 15 -6.28 11.72 13.97
N ASN A 16 -7.18 12.66 14.30
CA ASN A 16 -7.97 13.39 13.29
C ASN A 16 -7.20 14.50 12.58
N ASN A 17 -6.23 15.16 13.22
CA ASN A 17 -5.54 16.30 12.60
C ASN A 17 -4.12 15.97 12.14
N GLY A 18 -3.42 15.09 12.86
CA GLY A 18 -2.04 14.70 12.50
C GLY A 18 -2.02 13.53 11.52
N LEU A 19 -2.49 12.37 11.99
CA LEU A 19 -2.41 11.12 11.23
C LEU A 19 -3.26 11.13 9.97
N GLU A 20 -4.48 11.69 10.01
CA GLU A 20 -5.31 11.83 8.81
C GLU A 20 -4.70 12.79 7.79
N ALA A 21 -4.09 13.90 8.22
CA ALA A 21 -3.42 14.83 7.31
C ALA A 21 -2.21 14.16 6.62
N VAL A 22 -1.39 13.45 7.38
CA VAL A 22 -0.26 12.67 6.84
C VAL A 22 -0.76 11.64 5.83
N HIS A 23 -1.78 10.87 6.18
CA HIS A 23 -2.33 9.86 5.28
C HIS A 23 -2.96 10.47 4.02
N THR A 24 -3.66 11.59 4.15
CA THR A 24 -4.25 12.30 2.99
C THR A 24 -3.15 12.80 2.06
N LEU A 25 -2.06 13.32 2.63
CA LEU A 25 -0.88 13.75 1.87
C LEU A 25 -0.17 12.55 1.23
N THR A 26 -0.06 11.41 1.92
CA THR A 26 0.48 10.17 1.36
C THR A 26 -0.36 9.68 0.19
N ILE A 27 -1.69 9.64 0.33
CA ILE A 27 -2.62 9.28 -0.77
C ILE A 27 -2.44 10.23 -1.95
N PHE A 28 -2.32 11.53 -1.69
CA PHE A 28 -2.10 12.53 -2.74
C PHE A 28 -0.78 12.27 -3.47
N ILE A 29 0.33 12.09 -2.75
CA ILE A 29 1.62 11.77 -3.35
C ILE A 29 1.54 10.46 -4.16
N ASP A 30 0.91 9.43 -3.62
CA ASP A 30 0.87 8.12 -4.27
C ASP A 30 0.04 8.18 -5.58
N ILE A 31 -1.10 8.86 -5.55
CA ILE A 31 -1.95 9.02 -6.73
C ILE A 31 -1.31 9.96 -7.76
N PHE A 32 -0.78 11.11 -7.36
CA PHE A 32 -0.32 12.15 -8.29
C PHE A 32 1.14 12.03 -8.69
N CYS A 33 1.98 11.38 -7.89
CA CYS A 33 3.41 11.22 -8.20
C CYS A 33 3.74 9.78 -8.59
N THR A 34 3.28 8.79 -7.82
CA THR A 34 3.66 7.39 -8.02
C THR A 34 2.99 6.78 -9.27
N ILE A 35 1.67 6.98 -9.45
CA ILE A 35 0.94 6.45 -10.61
C ILE A 35 1.52 6.95 -11.96
N PRO A 36 1.75 8.26 -12.19
CA PRO A 36 2.31 8.72 -13.46
C PRO A 36 3.71 8.17 -13.73
N VAL A 37 4.54 8.04 -12.69
CA VAL A 37 5.89 7.47 -12.82
C VAL A 37 5.82 6.01 -13.27
N HIS A 38 5.00 5.18 -12.63
CA HIS A 38 4.83 3.78 -13.05
C HIS A 38 4.22 3.67 -14.44
N PHE A 39 3.24 4.51 -14.77
CA PHE A 39 2.65 4.55 -16.10
C PHE A 39 3.69 4.90 -17.18
N TRP A 40 4.56 5.86 -16.89
CA TRP A 40 5.67 6.24 -17.77
C TRP A 40 6.65 5.08 -17.99
N VAL A 41 7.02 4.37 -16.92
CA VAL A 41 7.90 3.19 -17.01
C VAL A 41 7.26 2.08 -17.85
N ILE A 42 5.99 1.76 -17.61
CA ILE A 42 5.23 0.76 -18.37
C ILE A 42 5.18 1.15 -19.86
N THR A 43 4.95 2.43 -20.14
CA THR A 43 4.94 2.98 -21.50
C THR A 43 6.29 2.75 -22.19
N ILE A 44 7.40 3.12 -21.55
CA ILE A 44 8.75 2.89 -22.11
C ILE A 44 9.01 1.41 -22.38
N LEU A 45 8.70 0.54 -21.41
CA LEU A 45 8.91 -0.91 -21.54
C LEU A 45 8.08 -1.51 -22.69
N THR A 46 6.90 -0.95 -22.95
CA THR A 46 6.00 -1.42 -24.02
C THR A 46 6.44 -0.90 -25.39
N PHE A 47 6.79 0.38 -25.50
CA PHE A 47 7.16 1.01 -26.78
C PHE A 47 8.59 0.69 -27.25
N LYS A 48 9.50 0.29 -26.34
CA LYS A 48 10.89 -0.07 -26.68
C LYS A 48 11.19 -1.54 -26.40
N PRO A 49 10.55 -2.49 -27.13
CA PRO A 49 10.63 -3.91 -26.82
C PRO A 49 12.02 -4.52 -27.02
N ASN A 50 12.88 -3.89 -27.83
CA ASN A 50 14.19 -4.43 -28.22
C ASN A 50 15.33 -4.06 -27.25
N VAL A 51 15.08 -3.22 -26.25
CA VAL A 51 16.12 -2.74 -25.32
C VAL A 51 16.41 -3.77 -24.23
N LEU A 52 15.42 -4.58 -23.84
CA LEU A 52 15.55 -5.61 -22.80
C LEU A 52 15.14 -6.99 -23.30
N ARG A 53 15.80 -8.02 -22.75
CA ARG A 53 15.38 -9.41 -22.91
C ARG A 53 13.94 -9.58 -22.44
N ARG A 54 13.12 -10.30 -23.21
CA ARG A 54 11.67 -10.43 -23.00
C ARG A 54 11.30 -10.84 -21.56
N ASP A 55 12.06 -11.75 -20.99
CA ASP A 55 11.90 -12.32 -19.66
C ASP A 55 12.16 -11.29 -18.55
N ILE A 56 13.16 -10.41 -18.72
CA ILE A 56 13.44 -9.31 -17.79
C ILE A 56 12.35 -8.25 -17.90
N ARG A 57 11.94 -7.93 -19.13
CA ARG A 57 10.86 -6.96 -19.40
C ARG A 57 9.53 -7.36 -18.77
N LEU A 58 9.14 -8.64 -18.89
CA LEU A 58 7.92 -9.15 -18.26
C LEU A 58 7.97 -9.03 -16.74
N SER A 59 9.14 -9.29 -16.16
CA SER A 59 9.34 -9.19 -14.71
C SER A 59 9.26 -7.74 -14.22
N TYR A 60 9.85 -6.79 -14.96
CA TYR A 60 9.66 -5.37 -14.69
C TYR A 60 8.21 -4.93 -14.84
N LEU A 61 7.50 -5.37 -15.89
CA LEU A 61 6.08 -5.03 -16.04
C LEU A 61 5.24 -5.58 -14.88
N ALA A 62 5.49 -6.82 -14.48
CA ALA A 62 4.81 -7.43 -13.33
C ALA A 62 5.14 -6.70 -12.02
N ASP A 63 6.40 -6.30 -11.82
CA ASP A 63 6.83 -5.49 -10.68
C ASP A 63 6.08 -4.16 -10.62
N GLN A 64 6.05 -3.39 -11.72
CA GLN A 64 5.37 -2.09 -11.76
C GLN A 64 3.86 -2.22 -11.48
N VAL A 65 3.20 -3.23 -12.05
CA VAL A 65 1.78 -3.50 -11.78
C VAL A 65 1.55 -3.88 -10.32
N THR A 66 2.44 -4.69 -9.75
CA THR A 66 2.33 -5.13 -8.36
C THR A 66 2.51 -3.96 -7.39
N VAL A 67 3.43 -3.03 -7.67
CA VAL A 67 3.62 -1.82 -6.85
C VAL A 67 2.41 -0.89 -6.93
N ILE A 68 1.81 -0.69 -8.11
CA ILE A 68 0.57 0.10 -8.24
C ILE A 68 -0.56 -0.53 -7.41
N LEU A 69 -0.77 -1.84 -7.54
CA LEU A 69 -1.80 -2.55 -6.78
C LEU A 69 -1.54 -2.48 -5.27
N TYR A 70 -0.28 -2.63 -4.85
CA TYR A 70 0.13 -2.47 -3.47
C TYR A 70 -0.23 -1.08 -2.92
N GLY A 71 0.11 -0.01 -3.65
CA GLY A 71 -0.22 1.37 -3.29
C GLY A 71 -1.73 1.56 -3.14
N LEU A 72 -2.53 1.08 -4.10
CA LEU A 72 -4.00 1.16 -4.02
C LEU A 72 -4.55 0.43 -2.80
N VAL A 73 -4.08 -0.79 -2.52
CA VAL A 73 -4.53 -1.59 -1.37
C VAL A 73 -4.15 -0.92 -0.06
N MET A 74 -2.91 -0.44 0.08
CA MET A 74 -2.45 0.16 1.32
C MET A 74 -3.00 1.56 1.56
N CYS A 75 -3.15 2.39 0.52
CA CYS A 75 -3.57 3.78 0.66
C CYS A 75 -5.10 3.94 0.71
N ILE A 76 -5.87 3.13 -0.03
CA ILE A 76 -7.33 3.27 -0.14
C ILE A 76 -8.07 2.19 0.65
N PHE A 77 -7.71 0.92 0.46
CA PHE A 77 -8.52 -0.19 0.97
C PHE A 77 -8.26 -0.51 2.44
N LEU A 78 -6.99 -0.56 2.85
CA LEU A 78 -6.58 -0.88 4.23
C LEU A 78 -6.27 0.40 5.02
N LYS A 79 -5.47 1.33 4.47
CA LYS A 79 -5.08 2.56 5.18
C LYS A 79 -4.54 2.27 6.60
N PRO A 80 -3.57 1.35 6.78
CA PRO A 80 -3.14 0.93 8.11
C PRO A 80 -2.46 2.09 8.85
N PHE A 81 -2.85 2.30 10.12
CA PHE A 81 -2.16 3.19 11.03
C PHE A 81 -1.33 2.39 12.03
N PRO A 82 -0.03 2.66 12.14
CA PRO A 82 0.75 2.19 13.27
C PRO A 82 0.32 2.99 14.50
N ILE A 83 -0.51 2.37 15.34
CA ILE A 83 -0.83 2.92 16.65
C ILE A 83 0.31 2.54 17.60
N PHE A 84 0.96 3.53 18.20
CA PHE A 84 1.81 3.35 19.37
C PHE A 84 0.97 3.62 20.63
N PRO A 85 1.11 2.89 21.76
CA PRO A 85 2.08 1.83 22.08
C PRO A 85 1.57 0.40 21.87
N CYS A 86 0.30 0.21 21.49
CA CYS A 86 -0.25 -1.11 21.15
C CYS A 86 -0.28 -1.26 19.63
N PRO A 87 0.43 -2.23 19.02
CA PRO A 87 0.49 -2.45 17.57
C PRO A 87 -0.81 -3.06 17.02
N GLY A 88 -1.97 -2.56 17.48
CA GLY A 88 -3.22 -2.81 16.81
C GLY A 88 -3.17 -2.10 15.46
N LEU A 89 -3.31 -2.85 14.37
CA LEU A 89 -3.58 -2.30 13.05
C LEU A 89 -4.94 -1.61 13.11
N TYR A 90 -4.95 -0.30 13.35
CA TYR A 90 -6.15 0.49 13.17
C TYR A 90 -6.30 0.80 11.69
N CYS A 91 -7.50 0.53 11.18
CA CYS A 91 -7.77 0.45 9.76
C CYS A 91 -9.08 1.19 9.49
N PRO A 92 -9.05 2.43 8.98
CA PRO A 92 -10.23 3.20 8.59
C PRO A 92 -10.64 2.96 7.12
N GLY A 93 -9.87 2.14 6.38
CA GLY A 93 -10.05 1.94 4.94
C GLY A 93 -11.36 1.24 4.61
N ILE A 94 -11.74 1.24 3.33
CA ILE A 94 -13.04 0.74 2.85
C ILE A 94 -13.30 -0.69 3.33
N ILE A 95 -12.30 -1.57 3.28
CA ILE A 95 -12.45 -2.99 3.67
C ILE A 95 -12.71 -3.11 5.18
N CYS A 96 -12.13 -2.23 5.97
CA CYS A 96 -12.24 -2.27 7.41
C CYS A 96 -13.54 -1.64 7.95
N GLN A 97 -14.27 -0.90 7.11
CA GLN A 97 -15.63 -0.45 7.41
C GLN A 97 -16.70 -1.55 7.20
N LEU A 98 -16.35 -2.66 6.53
CA LEU A 98 -17.29 -3.74 6.17
C LEU A 98 -17.53 -4.79 7.28
N GLU A 99 -17.21 -4.49 8.55
CA GLU A 99 -17.35 -5.41 9.69
C GLU A 99 -16.74 -6.83 9.46
N ILE A 100 -15.66 -6.90 8.67
CA ILE A 100 -14.96 -8.15 8.36
C ILE A 100 -14.10 -8.59 9.56
N ASP A 101 -13.95 -9.91 9.75
CA ASP A 101 -13.06 -10.48 10.78
C ASP A 101 -11.64 -9.90 10.65
N GLN A 102 -11.10 -9.40 11.77
CA GLN A 102 -9.78 -8.79 11.89
C GLN A 102 -8.65 -9.74 11.46
N ARG A 103 -8.87 -11.06 11.54
CA ARG A 103 -7.94 -12.08 11.04
C ARG A 103 -7.79 -12.03 9.52
N LEU A 104 -8.90 -11.86 8.79
CA LEU A 104 -8.90 -11.76 7.34
C LEU A 104 -8.23 -10.48 6.86
N ILE A 105 -8.46 -9.37 7.55
CA ILE A 105 -7.81 -8.08 7.27
C ILE A 105 -6.30 -8.19 7.46
N SER A 106 -5.87 -8.81 8.56
CA SER A 106 -4.45 -9.01 8.86
C SER A 106 -3.78 -9.97 7.86
N PHE A 107 -4.48 -11.02 7.44
CA PHE A 107 -4.01 -11.95 6.42
C PHE A 107 -3.88 -11.27 5.05
N SER A 108 -4.86 -10.45 4.67
CA SER A 108 -4.83 -9.64 3.45
C SER A 108 -3.60 -8.71 3.45
N PHE A 109 -3.35 -8.03 4.57
CA PHE A 109 -2.19 -7.14 4.71
C PHE A 109 -0.86 -7.89 4.48
N ILE A 110 -0.68 -9.05 5.11
CA ILE A 110 0.54 -9.87 4.96
C ILE A 110 0.70 -10.32 3.51
N ILE A 111 -0.37 -10.81 2.87
CA ILE A 111 -0.33 -11.22 1.46
C ILE A 111 0.12 -10.06 0.58
N THR A 112 -0.47 -8.88 0.77
CA THR A 112 -0.14 -7.69 -0.03
C THR A 112 1.32 -7.26 0.16
N CYS A 113 1.86 -7.32 1.38
CA CYS A 113 3.29 -7.08 1.62
C CYS A 113 4.18 -8.14 0.95
N CYS A 114 3.83 -9.42 1.07
CA CYS A 114 4.62 -10.52 0.50
C CYS A 114 4.57 -10.55 -1.03
N SER A 115 3.50 -10.06 -1.67
CA SER A 115 3.36 -10.13 -3.13
C SER A 115 4.34 -9.24 -3.89
N VAL A 116 4.87 -8.18 -3.28
CA VAL A 116 5.82 -7.25 -3.93
C VAL A 116 7.24 -7.84 -4.00
N VAL A 117 7.64 -8.57 -2.97
CA VAL A 117 9.00 -9.12 -2.79
C VAL A 117 9.49 -10.04 -3.93
N PRO A 118 8.71 -11.00 -4.46
CA PRO A 118 9.24 -12.00 -5.39
C PRO A 118 9.71 -11.41 -6.73
N PHE A 119 9.04 -10.37 -7.24
CA PHE A 119 9.43 -9.75 -8.52
C PHE A 119 10.73 -8.97 -8.38
N PHE A 120 10.89 -8.24 -7.27
CA PHE A 120 12.12 -7.56 -6.94
C PHE A 120 13.29 -8.53 -6.75
N CYS A 121 13.08 -9.62 -6.00
CA CYS A 121 14.10 -10.65 -5.80
C CYS A 121 14.51 -11.32 -7.11
N TYR A 122 13.56 -11.61 -8.00
CA TYR A 122 13.85 -12.16 -9.32
C TYR A 122 14.73 -11.21 -10.16
N LEU A 123 14.44 -9.91 -10.12
CA LEU A 123 15.23 -8.89 -10.83
C LEU A 123 16.64 -8.72 -10.23
N MET A 124 16.82 -8.90 -8.92
CA MET A 124 18.12 -8.80 -8.26
C MET A 124 19.06 -9.98 -8.52
N ILE A 125 18.52 -11.19 -8.67
CA ILE A 125 19.33 -12.42 -8.81
C ILE A 125 19.93 -12.54 -10.22
N ARG A 126 19.43 -11.78 -11.18
CA ARG A 126 19.76 -11.93 -12.61
C ARG A 126 20.63 -10.80 -13.15
#